data_AF-A0A9D1TQA5-F1
#
_entry.id   AF-A0A9D1TQA5-F1
#
_cell.length_a   1.000
_cell.length_b   1.000
_cell.length_c   1.000
_cell.angle_alpha   90.00
_cell.angle_beta   90.00
_cell.angle_gamma   90.00
#
_symmetry.space_group_name_H-M   'P 1'
#
loop_
_entity.id
_entity.type
_entity.pdbx_description
1 polymer ?
#
loop_
_entity_poly.entity_id
_entity_poly.type
_entity_poly.pdbx_seq_one_letter_code
_entity_poly.pdbx_strand_id
1 'polypeptide(L)' 'MSRYEFLGKRENLRLHRKAVLAEIQSHRESLLAACSIVNDAEDLDGEYIAVLGVKLSEGLIELKGIDRKIDILTRELGDE' A
#
# COMPACT_ATOMS: atom_id res chain seq x y z
N MET A 1 -27.41 -6.88 -0.76
CA MET A 1 -26.87 -5.79 0.07
C MET A 1 -27.59 -4.50 -0.27
N SER A 2 -27.87 -3.65 0.71
CA SER A 2 -28.47 -2.33 0.51
C SER A 2 -27.43 -1.32 0.03
N ARG A 3 -27.87 -0.23 -0.62
CA ARG A 3 -27.00 0.88 -1.04
C ARG A 3 -26.15 1.43 0.12
N TYR A 4 -26.71 1.46 1.33
CA TYR A 4 -26.01 1.91 2.54
C TYR A 4 -24.85 0.98 2.93
N GLU A 5 -25.03 -0.33 2.78
CA GLU A 5 -23.96 -1.32 3.04
C GLU A 5 -22.80 -1.16 2.05
N PHE A 6 -23.10 -0.91 0.77
CA PHE A 6 -22.07 -0.65 -0.25
C PHE A 6 -21.30 0.64 0.03
N LEU A 7 -21.98 1.70 0.46
CA LEU A 7 -21.34 2.96 0.88
C LEU A 7 -20.39 2.74 2.06
N GLY A 8 -20.86 2.05 3.11
CA GLY A 8 -20.04 1.74 4.28
C GLY A 8 -18.83 0.88 3.93
N LYS A 9 -19.00 -0.11 3.05
CA LYS A 9 -17.89 -0.96 2.58
C LYS A 9 -16.86 -0.17 1.78
N ARG A 10 -17.30 0.72 0.89
CA ARG A 10 -16.40 1.58 0.11
C ARG A 10 -15.60 2.52 1.00
N GLU A 11 -16.24 3.09 2.02
CA GLU A 11 -15.55 3.99 2.94
C GLU A 11 -14.50 3.27 3.79
N ASN A 12 -14.83 2.08 4.31
CA ASN A 12 -13.85 1.24 5.00
C ASN A 12 -12.65 0.89 4.09
N LEU A 13 -12.89 0.58 2.81
CA LEU A 13 -11.82 0.33 1.86
C LEU A 13 -10.96 1.57 1.60
N ARG A 14 -11.54 2.78 1.56
CA ARG A 14 -10.78 4.04 1.42
C ARG A 14 -9.89 4.32 2.62
N LEU A 15 -10.39 4.08 3.83
CA LEU A 15 -9.58 4.17 5.05
C LEU A 15 -8.43 3.17 5.03
N HIS A 16 -8.72 1.92 4.65
CA HIS A 16 -7.71 0.88 4.52
C HIS A 16 -6.65 1.23 3.46
N ARG A 17 -7.08 1.71 2.30
CA ARG A 17 -6.20 2.23 1.23
C ARG A 17 -5.23 3.28 1.76
N LYS A 18 -5.72 4.22 2.56
CA LYS A 18 -4.90 5.30 3.14
C LYS A 18 -3.84 4.75 4.09
N ALA A 19 -4.19 3.75 4.91
CA ALA A 19 -3.24 3.10 5.82
C ALA A 19 -2.15 2.36 5.04
N VAL A 20 -2.52 1.51 4.08
CA VAL A 20 -1.57 0.76 3.24
C VAL A 20 -0.64 1.70 2.45
N LEU A 21 -1.16 2.82 1.94
CA LEU A 21 -0.32 3.82 1.27
C LEU A 21 0.73 4.44 2.21
N ALA A 22 0.37 4.71 3.46
CA ALA A 22 1.32 5.23 4.44
C ALA A 22 2.42 4.21 4.75
N GLU A 23 2.08 2.92 4.85
CA GLU A 23 3.05 1.84 5.05
C GLU A 23 3.98 1.67 3.85
N ILE A 24 3.45 1.67 2.62
CA ILE A 24 4.25 1.65 1.38
C ILE A 24 5.24 2.81 1.37
N GLN A 25 4.79 4.02 1.71
CA GLN A 25 5.65 5.20 1.75
C GLN A 25 6.77 5.05 2.79
N SER A 26 6.45 4.56 3.97
CA SER A 26 7.43 4.28 5.03
C SER A 26 8.49 3.26 4.60
N HIS A 27 8.07 2.15 3.99
CA HIS A 27 9.00 1.14 3.46
C HIS A 27 9.89 1.68 2.34
N ARG A 28 9.31 2.49 1.43
CA ARG A 28 10.05 3.16 0.36
C ARG A 28 11.12 4.10 0.92
N GLU A 29 10.78 4.93 1.91
CA GLU A 29 11.72 5.85 2.54
C GLU A 29 12.84 5.09 3.27
N SER A 30 12.48 4.00 3.95
CA SER A 30 13.44 3.14 4.65
C SER A 30 14.42 2.47 3.68
N LEU A 31 13.93 1.98 2.53
CA LEU A 31 14.78 1.43 1.47
C LEU A 31 15.74 2.47 0.89
N LEU A 32 15.26 3.69 0.64
CA LEU A 32 16.10 4.77 0.13
C LEU A 32 17.20 5.15 1.13
N ALA A 33 16.88 5.15 2.43
CA ALA A 33 17.85 5.40 3.48
C ALA A 33 18.88 4.26 3.59
N ALA A 34 18.44 3.00 3.56
CA ALA A 34 19.31 1.83 3.64
C ALA A 34 20.26 1.73 2.44
N CYS A 35 19.78 2.03 1.24
CA CYS A 35 20.55 2.00 0.00
C CYS A 35 21.15 3.37 -0.37
N SER A 36 21.24 4.32 0.57
CA SER A 36 21.73 5.67 0.29
C SER A 36 23.20 5.63 -0.15
N ILE A 37 23.55 6.47 -1.13
CA ILE A 37 24.92 6.59 -1.65
C ILE A 37 25.94 7.07 -0.61
N VAL A 38 25.46 7.60 0.53
CA VAL A 38 26.32 8.00 1.64
C VAL A 38 26.83 6.81 2.47
N ASN A 39 26.21 5.64 2.32
CA ASN A 39 26.63 4.42 2.99
C ASN A 39 27.66 3.69 2.11
N ASP A 40 28.75 3.23 2.71
CA ASP A 40 29.69 2.36 2.01
C ASP A 40 29.06 0.98 1.78
N ALA A 41 29.51 0.29 0.72
CA ALA A 41 28.92 -1.00 0.34
C ALA A 41 29.05 -2.08 1.44
N GLU A 42 30.10 -1.98 2.26
CA GLU A 42 30.39 -2.90 3.36
C GLU A 42 29.42 -2.72 4.54
N ASP A 43 28.77 -1.56 4.65
CA ASP A 43 27.82 -1.22 5.71
C ASP A 43 26.37 -1.56 5.35
N LEU A 44 26.10 -2.08 4.15
CA LEU A 44 24.75 -2.42 3.71
C LEU A 44 24.21 -3.64 4.46
N ASP A 45 23.09 -3.46 5.15
CA ASP A 45 22.31 -4.57 5.71
C ASP A 45 21.42 -5.19 4.62
N GLY A 46 21.97 -6.19 3.93
CA GLY A 46 21.28 -6.89 2.85
C GLY A 46 20.02 -7.64 3.29
N GLU A 47 19.96 -8.14 4.53
CA GLU A 47 18.77 -8.81 5.05
C GLU A 47 17.64 -7.80 5.29
N TYR A 48 17.96 -6.67 5.92
CA TYR A 48 17.00 -5.60 6.13
C TYR A 48 16.44 -5.04 4.80
N ILE A 49 17.32 -4.82 3.81
CA ILE A 49 16.91 -4.36 2.46
C ILE A 49 15.97 -5.38 1.80
N ALA A 50 16.30 -6.68 1.88
CA ALA A 50 15.45 -7.74 1.31
C ALA A 50 14.07 -7.78 1.99
N VAL A 51 14.02 -7.70 3.32
CA VAL A 51 12.77 -7.66 4.10
C VAL A 51 11.91 -6.46 3.72
N LEU A 52 12.50 -5.26 3.64
CA LEU A 52 11.78 -4.07 3.20
C LEU A 52 11.26 -4.20 1.77
N GLY A 53 12.04 -4.80 0.87
CA GLY A 53 11.63 -5.06 -0.52
C GLY A 53 10.42 -5.99 -0.61
N VAL A 54 10.38 -7.06 0.19
CA VAL A 54 9.23 -7.96 0.28
C VAL A 54 8.00 -7.23 0.80
N LYS A 55 8.12 -6.50 1.91
CA LYS A 55 7.00 -5.74 2.50
C LYS A 55 6.45 -4.68 1.55
N LEU A 56 7.33 -4.00 0.80
CA LEU A 56 6.92 -3.05 -0.22
C LEU A 56 6.11 -3.74 -1.33
N SER A 57 6.58 -4.90 -1.80
CA SER A 57 5.88 -5.69 -2.83
C SER A 57 4.49 -6.15 -2.37
N GLU A 58 4.40 -6.68 -1.15
CA GLU A 58 3.14 -7.10 -0.52
C GLU A 58 2.15 -5.93 -0.43
N GLY A 59 2.60 -4.78 0.09
CA GLY A 59 1.78 -3.58 0.19
C GLY A 59 1.26 -3.10 -1.17
N LEU A 60 2.10 -3.11 -2.21
CA LEU A 60 1.70 -2.74 -3.57
C LEU A 60 0.65 -3.69 -4.17
N ILE A 61 0.79 -5.00 -3.94
CA ILE A 61 -0.20 -6.00 -4.36
C ILE A 61 -1.53 -5.76 -3.65
N GLU A 62 -1.48 -5.53 -2.33
CA GLU A 62 -2.66 -5.24 -1.53
C GLU A 62 -3.36 -3.96 -1.98
N LEU A 63 -2.60 -2.87 -2.17
CA LEU A 63 -3.12 -1.59 -2.64
C LEU A 63 -3.87 -1.75 -3.97
N LYS A 64 -3.29 -2.48 -4.93
CA LYS A 64 -3.95 -2.78 -6.21
C LYS A 64 -5.24 -3.57 -6.03
N GLY A 65 -5.27 -4.50 -5.07
CA GLY A 65 -6.47 -5.25 -4.71
C GLY A 65 -7.56 -4.36 -4.10
N ILE A 66 -7.18 -3.40 -3.27
CA ILE A 66 -8.10 -2.43 -2.65
C ILE A 66 -8.69 -1.49 -3.71
N ASP A 67 -7.83 -0.92 -4.57
CA ASP A 67 -8.25 -0.02 -5.65
C ASP A 67 -9.29 -0.68 -6.55
N ARG A 68 -9.04 -1.94 -6.97
CA ARG A 68 -10.00 -2.71 -7.75
C ARG A 68 -11.34 -2.91 -7.04
N LYS A 69 -11.34 -3.14 -5.73
CA LYS A 69 -12.59 -3.30 -4.95
C LYS A 69 -13.34 -1.97 -4.83
N ILE A 70 -12.63 -0.85 -4.65
CA ILE A 70 -13.24 0.49 -4.62
C ILE A 70 -13.87 0.83 -5.97
N ASP A 71 -13.19 0.52 -7.08
CA ASP A 71 -13.72 0.77 -8.43
C ASP A 71 -15.02 -0.01 -8.69
N ILE A 72 -15.06 -1.29 -8.29
CA ILE A 72 -16.27 -2.12 -8.39
C ILE A 72 -17.42 -1.48 -7.61
N LEU A 73 -17.19 -1.11 -6.35
CA LEU A 73 -18.24 -0.51 -5.51
C LEU A 73 -18.69 0.86 -6.04
N THR A 74 -17.77 1.65 -6.59
CA THR A 74 -18.07 2.95 -7.19
C THR A 74 -19.01 2.79 -8.38
N ARG A 75 -18.75 1.80 -9.24
CA ARG A 75 -19.65 1.44 -10.36
C ARG A 75 -21.00 0.91 -9.87
N GLU A 76 -21.02 0.04 -8.86
CA GLU A 76 -22.26 -0.50 -8.28
C GLU A 76 -23.14 0.59 -7.63
N LEU A 77 -22.53 1.66 -7.13
CA LEU A 77 -23.24 2.79 -6.53
C LEU A 77 -23.73 3.82 -7.55
N GLY A 78 -23.24 3.77 -8.79
CA GLY A 78 -23.55 4.76 -9.85
C GLY A 78 -22.89 6.12 -9.64
N ASP A 79 -21.81 6.18 -8.85
CA ASP A 79 -21.04 7.40 -8.61
C ASP A 79 -19.90 7.46 -9.65
N GLU A 80 -20.16 7.95 -10.87
CA GLU A 80 -19.12 8.17 -11.90
C GLU A 80 -18.41 9.53 -11.76
#